data_AF-A0AAU9R6V6-F1
#
_entry.id   AF-A0AAU9R6V6-F1
#
_cell.length_a   1.000
_cell.length_b   1.000
_cell.length_c   1.000
_cell.angle_alpha   90.00
_cell.angle_beta   90.00
_cell.angle_gamma   90.00
#
_symmetry.space_group_name_H-M   'P 1'
#
loop_
_entity.id
_entity.type
_entity.pdbx_description
1 polymer ?
#
loop_
_entity_poly.entity_id
_entity_poly.type
_entity_poly.pdbx_seq_one_letter_code
_entity_poly.pdbx_strand_id
1 'polypeptide(L)'
;MAKKRDRIVNTQPFISDDASVASSRKRSKVPKTHQKLEKLIEAGMSSKIMKVALDQQKEVEDEENAERNPISTVFAAAAASTAKEEQKVLEEEEDDIGDIDEFDGKFEEDIYQEDINEEDEKLFESFFVKNAPPQRTLADIIIKKIKDNDADLAEEERPDPKMDPKITNLYKGVGKILSEYTVGKMPKAFVLITKMERWEDVLYLTEPEKWSPNAMYQATRLFAHHLKDTQIQRFYNYVLLPRVREDIRKNKRLHFALYQSLKKSLYKSSAFNRGILFPLCKSGTCNLREAVILGSILEKCSIPVLHSCVALHHLAEMEYCGTTSYFIKTLLEKKYCMPYRVLDALVAHFMRFVDEIRVMPVIWHQCLLTFVQRYKYELLKEDKEHLQTLLKRQKHHLVTPEILRELQGSRNRGEKDDPMLTNYILF
;
A
#
# COMPACT_ATOMS: atom_id res chain seq x y z
N MET A 1 14.56 38.69 30.53
CA MET A 1 14.59 38.19 31.93
C MET A 1 13.89 36.84 31.98
N ALA A 2 14.65 35.76 32.13
CA ALA A 2 14.17 34.38 32.06
C ALA A 2 13.69 33.90 33.45
N LYS A 3 12.46 33.40 33.55
CA LYS A 3 11.99 32.66 34.73
C LYS A 3 12.12 31.16 34.48
N LYS A 4 13.17 30.56 35.06
CA LYS A 4 13.42 29.12 35.12
C LYS A 4 12.36 28.50 36.05
N ARG A 5 11.64 27.47 35.59
CA ARG A 5 10.75 26.65 36.44
C ARG A 5 11.56 25.51 37.05
N ASP A 6 11.51 25.39 38.38
CA ASP A 6 12.22 24.36 39.15
C ASP A 6 11.61 22.97 38.92
N ARG A 7 12.48 21.98 38.67
CA ARG A 7 12.12 20.56 38.62
C ARG A 7 11.98 20.02 40.04
N ILE A 8 10.80 19.51 40.38
CA ILE A 8 10.57 18.74 41.61
C ILE A 8 11.24 17.37 41.42
N VAL A 9 12.31 17.11 42.17
CA VAL A 9 12.98 15.80 42.24
C VAL A 9 12.42 15.05 43.44
N ASN A 10 11.84 13.88 43.19
CA ASN A 10 11.30 13.03 44.24
C ASN A 10 12.47 12.35 44.99
N THR A 11 12.66 12.67 46.27
CA THR A 11 13.76 12.17 47.10
C THR A 11 13.29 11.04 48.02
N GLN A 12 13.07 9.84 47.49
CA GLN A 12 13.12 8.62 48.30
C GLN A 12 13.69 7.45 47.48
N PRO A 13 14.64 6.67 48.04
CA PRO A 13 15.22 5.53 47.35
C PRO A 13 14.24 4.34 47.31
N PHE A 14 14.17 3.66 46.17
CA PHE A 14 13.52 2.36 46.04
C PHE A 14 14.32 1.32 46.83
N ILE A 15 13.69 0.69 47.82
CA ILE A 15 14.24 -0.47 48.52
C ILE A 15 13.85 -1.71 47.73
N SER A 16 14.84 -2.43 47.22
CA SER A 16 14.73 -3.80 46.73
C SER A 16 15.11 -4.74 47.87
N ASP A 17 14.26 -5.70 48.21
CA ASP A 17 14.71 -6.87 48.97
C ASP A 17 14.10 -8.16 48.42
N ASP A 18 15.02 -9.09 48.18
CA ASP A 18 14.87 -10.42 47.64
C ASP A 18 14.69 -11.44 48.80
N ALA A 19 14.23 -12.64 48.43
CA ALA A 19 13.69 -13.76 49.21
C ALA A 19 14.27 -14.12 50.61
N SER A 20 13.39 -14.62 51.50
CA SER A 20 13.68 -15.80 52.35
C SER A 20 12.45 -16.45 53.00
N VAL A 21 12.59 -17.75 53.29
CA VAL A 21 11.59 -18.78 53.62
C VAL A 21 11.49 -19.03 55.14
N ALA A 22 10.29 -19.31 55.70
CA ALA A 22 9.99 -20.46 56.62
C ALA A 22 8.79 -20.30 57.60
N SER A 23 7.90 -21.31 57.58
CA SER A 23 7.30 -22.10 58.71
C SER A 23 6.40 -21.50 59.83
N SER A 24 5.09 -21.85 59.73
CA SER A 24 4.15 -22.48 60.70
C SER A 24 3.59 -21.82 61.99
N ARG A 25 2.24 -21.96 62.09
CA ARG A 25 1.32 -22.22 63.24
C ARG A 25 0.45 -21.10 63.87
N LYS A 26 -0.86 -21.39 63.79
CA LYS A 26 -2.12 -20.78 64.27
C LYS A 26 -2.13 -20.04 65.63
N ARG A 27 -2.81 -18.87 65.68
CA ARG A 27 -3.85 -18.55 66.70
C ARG A 27 -4.76 -17.38 66.29
N SER A 28 -6.05 -17.53 66.57
CA SER A 28 -7.16 -16.62 66.25
C SER A 28 -7.34 -15.49 67.29
N LYS A 29 -7.58 -14.26 66.83
CA LYS A 29 -8.24 -13.17 67.57
C LYS A 29 -8.98 -12.22 66.59
N VAL A 30 -10.21 -11.85 66.93
CA VAL A 30 -11.10 -10.91 66.21
C VAL A 30 -11.14 -9.56 66.96
N PRO A 31 -11.72 -8.46 66.42
CA PRO A 31 -11.06 -7.39 65.66
C PRO A 31 -11.01 -6.06 66.44
N LYS A 32 -10.15 -5.11 66.02
CA LYS A 32 -10.32 -3.68 66.37
C LYS A 32 -10.25 -2.80 65.13
N THR A 33 -11.41 -2.23 64.86
CA THR A 33 -11.74 -1.20 63.87
C THR A 33 -11.05 0.13 64.23
N HIS A 34 -10.82 0.98 63.22
CA HIS A 34 -10.29 2.35 63.25
C HIS A 34 -8.77 2.57 63.15
N GLN A 35 -8.23 2.32 61.96
CA GLN A 35 -7.63 3.39 61.14
C GLN A 35 -8.11 3.16 59.71
N LYS A 36 -8.97 4.05 59.18
CA LYS A 36 -9.37 4.04 57.78
C LYS A 36 -8.13 4.43 56.96
N LEU A 37 -7.34 3.45 56.55
CA LEU A 37 -6.61 3.55 55.30
C LEU A 37 -7.66 3.76 54.21
N GLU A 38 -7.62 4.91 53.54
CA GLU A 38 -8.29 5.06 52.25
C GLU A 38 -7.93 3.83 51.41
N LYS A 39 -8.95 3.15 50.89
CA LYS A 39 -8.75 2.02 49.98
C LYS A 39 -7.88 2.50 48.83
N LEU A 40 -6.59 2.15 48.87
CA LEU A 40 -5.69 2.27 47.74
C LEU A 40 -6.37 1.58 46.55
N ILE A 41 -6.53 2.35 45.48
CA ILE A 41 -7.17 1.89 44.25
C ILE A 41 -6.39 0.66 43.77
N GLU A 42 -7.12 -0.44 43.54
CA GLU A 42 -6.58 -1.70 43.04
C GLU A 42 -5.72 -1.45 41.79
N ALA A 43 -4.54 -2.07 41.68
CA ALA A 43 -3.54 -1.74 40.65
C ALA A 43 -4.10 -1.80 39.20
N GLY A 44 -5.06 -2.69 38.95
CA GLY A 44 -5.78 -2.77 37.67
C GLY A 44 -6.71 -1.57 37.39
N MET A 45 -7.38 -1.05 38.43
CA MET A 45 -8.18 0.18 38.32
C MET A 45 -7.29 1.41 38.23
N SER A 46 -6.15 1.45 38.93
CA SER A 46 -5.18 2.54 38.82
C SER A 46 -4.56 2.62 37.42
N SER A 47 -4.23 1.47 36.81
CA SER A 47 -3.76 1.39 35.41
C SER A 47 -4.84 1.84 34.41
N LYS A 48 -6.10 1.43 34.60
CA LYS A 48 -7.22 1.91 33.77
C LYS A 48 -7.46 3.41 33.92
N ILE A 49 -7.40 3.96 35.13
CA ILE A 49 -7.55 5.40 35.37
C ILE A 49 -6.39 6.17 34.74
N MET A 50 -5.16 5.67 34.86
CA MET A 50 -3.98 6.26 34.20
C MET A 50 -4.14 6.27 32.68
N LYS A 51 -4.62 5.16 32.09
CA LYS A 51 -4.85 5.06 30.64
C LYS A 51 -5.94 6.03 30.16
N VAL A 52 -7.07 6.07 30.86
CA VAL A 52 -8.18 7.00 30.55
C VAL A 52 -7.76 8.45 30.75
N ALA A 53 -6.98 8.76 31.79
CA ALA A 53 -6.45 10.11 32.02
C ALA A 53 -5.48 10.52 30.90
N LEU A 54 -4.64 9.60 30.41
CA LEU A 54 -3.72 9.85 29.30
C LEU A 54 -4.48 10.07 27.98
N ASP A 55 -5.52 9.28 27.73
CA ASP A 55 -6.39 9.43 26.56
C ASP A 55 -7.14 10.78 26.60
N GLN A 56 -7.67 11.18 27.77
CA GLN A 56 -8.31 12.50 27.96
C GLN A 56 -7.32 13.65 27.81
N GLN A 57 -6.10 13.50 28.32
CA GLN A 57 -5.06 14.52 28.20
C GLN A 57 -4.63 14.71 26.74
N LYS A 58 -4.61 13.63 25.97
CA LYS A 58 -4.34 13.64 24.54
C LYS A 58 -5.49 14.26 23.74
N GLU A 59 -6.74 13.99 24.11
CA GLU A 59 -7.92 14.61 23.51
C GLU A 59 -7.92 16.13 23.70
N VAL A 60 -7.57 16.62 24.90
CA VAL A 60 -7.43 18.06 25.17
C VAL A 60 -6.26 18.69 24.40
N GLU A 61 -5.12 18.01 24.29
CA GLU A 61 -3.99 18.49 23.46
C GLU A 61 -4.36 18.54 21.97
N ASP A 62 -5.13 17.57 21.47
CA ASP A 62 -5.59 17.52 20.08
C ASP A 62 -6.65 18.61 19.81
N GLU A 63 -7.54 18.90 20.76
CA GLU A 63 -8.48 20.04 20.70
C GLU A 63 -7.76 21.39 20.72
N GLU A 64 -6.78 21.60 21.61
CA GLU A 64 -5.98 22.83 21.65
C GLU A 64 -5.14 23.03 20.36
N ASN A 65 -4.69 21.94 19.72
CA ASN A 65 -4.01 22.00 18.43
C ASN A 65 -4.97 22.26 17.26
N ALA A 66 -6.21 21.78 17.35
CA ALA A 66 -7.27 22.03 16.35
C ALA A 66 -7.64 23.52 16.28
N GLU A 67 -7.65 24.22 17.42
CA GLU A 67 -7.88 25.67 17.45
C GLU A 67 -6.71 26.48 16.84
N ARG A 68 -5.48 25.95 16.89
CA ARG A 68 -4.27 26.64 16.40
C ARG A 68 -3.92 26.36 14.94
N ASN A 69 -4.24 25.18 14.40
CA ASN A 69 -3.87 24.81 13.03
C ASN A 69 -4.80 23.72 12.43
N PRO A 70 -5.92 24.09 11.78
CA PRO A 70 -6.91 23.13 11.26
C PRO A 70 -6.39 22.24 10.13
N ILE A 71 -5.28 22.60 9.46
CA ILE A 71 -4.69 21.79 8.38
C ILE A 71 -3.83 20.64 8.94
N SER A 72 -3.16 20.87 10.08
CA SER A 72 -2.31 19.85 10.72
C SER A 72 -3.16 18.75 11.36
N THR A 73 -4.34 19.10 11.87
CA THR A 73 -5.24 18.15 12.53
C THR A 73 -5.94 17.22 11.54
N VAL A 74 -6.29 17.69 10.33
CA VAL A 74 -6.82 16.81 9.26
C VAL A 74 -5.78 15.76 8.85
N PHE A 75 -4.50 16.15 8.75
CA PHE A 75 -3.43 15.24 8.38
C PHE A 75 -3.07 14.27 9.52
N ALA A 76 -3.08 14.74 10.76
CA ALA A 76 -2.88 13.90 11.95
C ALA A 76 -4.05 12.94 12.18
N ALA A 77 -5.29 13.37 11.98
CA ALA A 77 -6.48 12.53 12.07
C ALA A 77 -6.51 11.46 10.97
N ALA A 78 -6.10 11.80 9.74
CA ALA A 78 -5.95 10.84 8.64
C ALA A 78 -4.79 9.85 8.89
N ALA A 79 -3.69 10.30 9.48
CA ALA A 79 -2.59 9.43 9.88
C ALA A 79 -3.00 8.51 11.04
N ALA A 80 -3.76 9.01 12.02
CA ALA A 80 -4.27 8.23 13.14
C ALA A 80 -5.37 7.25 12.72
N SER A 81 -6.21 7.60 11.74
CA SER A 81 -7.18 6.68 11.15
C SER A 81 -6.48 5.58 10.35
N THR A 82 -5.43 5.92 9.60
CA THR A 82 -4.60 4.95 8.87
C THR A 82 -3.90 4.01 9.86
N ALA A 83 -3.31 4.54 10.94
CA ALA A 83 -2.67 3.72 11.97
C ALA A 83 -3.69 2.85 12.72
N LYS A 84 -4.91 3.34 12.99
CA LYS A 84 -5.99 2.55 13.59
C LYS A 84 -6.52 1.49 12.63
N GLU A 85 -6.65 1.76 11.33
CA GLU A 85 -7.03 0.76 10.32
C GLU A 85 -5.95 -0.30 10.15
N GLU A 86 -4.68 0.10 10.05
CA GLU A 86 -3.54 -0.82 10.01
C GLU A 86 -3.46 -1.67 11.27
N GLN A 87 -3.69 -1.08 12.45
CA GLN A 87 -3.68 -1.78 13.72
C GLN A 87 -4.90 -2.68 13.90
N LYS A 88 -6.07 -2.29 13.41
CA LYS A 88 -7.28 -3.13 13.45
C LYS A 88 -7.18 -4.33 12.50
N VAL A 89 -6.55 -4.16 11.34
CA VAL A 89 -6.20 -5.26 10.42
C VAL A 89 -5.15 -6.18 11.06
N LEU A 90 -4.22 -5.66 11.87
CA LEU A 90 -3.23 -6.47 12.58
C LEU A 90 -3.86 -7.21 13.78
N GLU A 91 -4.76 -6.57 14.53
CA GLU A 91 -5.43 -7.15 15.70
C GLU A 91 -6.48 -8.21 15.31
N GLU A 92 -7.19 -8.04 14.19
CA GLU A 92 -8.09 -9.08 13.64
C GLU A 92 -7.30 -10.29 13.07
N GLU A 93 -6.01 -10.15 12.77
CA GLU A 93 -5.15 -11.23 12.25
C GLU A 93 -4.26 -11.90 13.31
N GLU A 94 -4.03 -11.30 14.50
CA GLU A 94 -3.22 -11.89 15.58
C GLU A 94 -3.91 -13.10 16.24
N ASP A 95 -5.24 -13.06 16.39
CA ASP A 95 -6.03 -14.22 16.84
C ASP A 95 -6.10 -15.35 15.78
N ASP A 96 -5.74 -15.04 14.52
CA ASP A 96 -5.83 -15.93 13.36
C ASP A 96 -4.47 -16.58 12.98
N ILE A 97 -3.39 -16.27 13.71
CA ILE A 97 -2.07 -16.92 13.50
C ILE A 97 -2.12 -18.40 13.96
N GLY A 98 -3.04 -18.73 14.88
CA GLY A 98 -3.38 -20.10 15.27
C GLY A 98 -4.28 -20.82 14.26
N ASP A 99 -5.08 -20.08 13.49
CA ASP A 99 -6.08 -20.53 12.51
C ASP A 99 -5.72 -20.11 11.07
N ILE A 100 -4.45 -20.32 10.71
CA ILE A 100 -3.91 -20.28 9.33
C ILE A 100 -4.60 -21.30 8.38
N ASP A 101 -5.61 -22.04 8.86
CA ASP A 101 -6.30 -23.17 8.23
C ASP A 101 -7.79 -22.89 7.96
N GLU A 102 -8.14 -21.85 7.21
CA GLU A 102 -9.38 -21.89 6.42
C GLU A 102 -9.18 -21.33 5.01
N PHE A 103 -8.68 -22.20 4.14
CA PHE A 103 -8.87 -22.09 2.70
C PHE A 103 -10.33 -22.45 2.40
N ASP A 104 -11.25 -21.48 2.52
CA ASP A 104 -12.63 -21.67 2.07
C ASP A 104 -12.67 -21.68 0.53
N GLY A 105 -12.69 -22.88 -0.03
CA GLY A 105 -12.76 -23.16 -1.46
C GLY A 105 -14.13 -22.91 -2.09
N LYS A 106 -14.74 -21.75 -1.84
CA LYS A 106 -15.88 -21.24 -2.61
C LYS A 106 -15.56 -19.85 -3.13
N PHE A 107 -15.17 -19.75 -4.40
CA PHE A 107 -14.91 -18.48 -5.05
C PHE A 107 -15.70 -18.35 -6.34
N GLU A 108 -16.46 -17.27 -6.44
CA GLU A 108 -17.19 -16.85 -7.63
C GLU A 108 -16.22 -16.64 -8.80
N GLU A 109 -16.49 -17.35 -9.90
CA GLU A 109 -15.78 -17.34 -11.17
C GLU A 109 -16.01 -16.05 -11.98
N ASP A 110 -15.91 -14.87 -11.35
CA ASP A 110 -15.92 -13.61 -12.10
C ASP A 110 -14.50 -13.26 -12.55
N ILE A 111 -13.94 -14.12 -13.42
CA ILE A 111 -12.71 -13.82 -14.15
C ILE A 111 -13.10 -12.87 -15.29
N TYR A 112 -12.68 -11.61 -15.17
CA TYR A 112 -12.79 -10.59 -16.21
C TYR A 112 -12.18 -11.09 -17.52
N GLN A 113 -13.03 -11.47 -18.47
CA GLN A 113 -12.71 -11.47 -19.89
C GLN A 113 -13.24 -10.17 -20.48
N GLU A 114 -12.47 -9.09 -20.35
CA GLU A 114 -12.65 -7.99 -21.30
C GLU A 114 -12.01 -8.42 -22.62
N ASP A 115 -12.82 -8.49 -23.68
CA ASP A 115 -12.36 -8.67 -25.04
C ASP A 115 -11.55 -7.42 -25.45
N ILE A 116 -10.25 -7.47 -25.22
CA ILE A 116 -9.32 -6.42 -25.63
C ILE A 116 -9.22 -6.44 -27.15
N ASN A 117 -9.59 -5.32 -27.79
CA ASN A 117 -9.47 -5.16 -29.23
C ASN A 117 -7.99 -5.02 -29.65
N GLU A 118 -7.64 -5.61 -30.80
CA GLU A 118 -6.28 -5.53 -31.35
C GLU A 118 -5.87 -4.09 -31.74
N GLU A 119 -6.83 -3.26 -32.13
CA GLU A 119 -6.59 -1.84 -32.45
C GLU A 119 -6.17 -1.05 -31.21
N ASP A 120 -6.82 -1.32 -30.08
CA ASP A 120 -6.46 -0.71 -28.80
C ASP A 120 -5.06 -1.17 -28.38
N GLU A 121 -4.75 -2.48 -28.46
CA GLU A 121 -3.42 -3.01 -28.12
C GLU A 121 -2.31 -2.30 -28.93
N LYS A 122 -2.51 -2.10 -30.24
CA LYS A 122 -1.55 -1.35 -31.09
C LYS A 122 -1.46 0.13 -30.73
N LEU A 123 -2.57 0.77 -30.39
CA LEU A 123 -2.57 2.17 -29.96
C LEU A 123 -1.76 2.33 -28.68
N PHE A 124 -1.94 1.45 -27.69
CA PHE A 124 -1.17 1.47 -26.45
C PHE A 124 0.33 1.18 -26.67
N GLU A 125 0.66 0.27 -27.59
CA GLU A 125 2.06 -0.01 -27.96
C GLU A 125 2.79 1.23 -28.52
N SER A 126 2.06 2.17 -29.17
CA SER A 126 2.64 3.43 -29.64
C SER A 126 3.12 4.36 -28.51
N PHE A 127 2.64 4.13 -27.28
CA PHE A 127 3.06 4.83 -26.07
C PHE A 127 4.11 4.07 -25.24
N PHE A 128 4.58 2.90 -25.71
CA PHE A 128 5.64 2.16 -25.01
C PHE A 128 7.02 2.79 -25.20
N VAL A 129 7.86 2.64 -24.18
CA VAL A 129 9.27 2.99 -24.27
C VAL A 129 10.00 1.86 -25.01
N LYS A 130 10.28 2.07 -26.30
CA LYS A 130 10.83 1.05 -27.22
C LYS A 130 12.18 0.45 -26.81
N ASN A 131 12.93 1.12 -25.91
CA ASN A 131 14.23 0.67 -25.40
C ASN A 131 14.25 0.54 -23.87
N ALA A 132 13.14 0.12 -23.26
CA ALA A 132 13.10 -0.07 -21.81
C ALA A 132 14.05 -1.19 -21.36
N PRO A 133 14.83 -0.99 -20.29
CA PRO A 133 15.67 -2.05 -19.74
C PRO A 133 14.81 -3.22 -19.24
N PRO A 134 15.29 -4.46 -19.36
CA PRO A 134 14.58 -5.62 -18.84
C PRO A 134 14.35 -5.48 -17.34
N GLN A 135 13.18 -5.93 -16.88
CA GLN A 135 12.85 -5.88 -15.47
C GLN A 135 13.81 -6.76 -14.67
N ARG A 136 14.45 -6.18 -13.65
CA ARG A 136 15.39 -6.89 -12.79
C ARG A 136 14.64 -7.82 -11.85
N THR A 137 15.03 -9.09 -11.83
CA THR A 137 14.56 -10.10 -10.87
C THR A 137 15.47 -10.15 -9.65
N LEU A 138 15.04 -10.84 -8.59
CA LEU A 138 15.87 -11.10 -7.42
C LEU A 138 17.17 -11.83 -7.82
N ALA A 139 17.05 -12.74 -8.79
CA ALA A 139 18.19 -13.48 -9.30
C ALA A 139 19.23 -12.56 -9.94
N ASP A 140 18.81 -11.62 -10.79
CA ASP A 140 19.72 -10.70 -11.46
C ASP A 140 20.50 -9.82 -10.47
N ILE A 141 19.85 -9.42 -9.39
CA ILE A 141 20.46 -8.56 -8.36
C ILE A 141 21.52 -9.32 -7.59
N ILE A 142 21.24 -10.57 -7.21
CA ILE A 142 22.17 -11.39 -6.45
C ILE A 142 23.33 -11.82 -7.33
N ILE A 143 23.07 -12.23 -8.58
CA ILE A 143 24.12 -12.56 -9.55
C ILE A 143 25.05 -11.36 -9.75
N LYS A 144 24.50 -10.16 -9.95
CA LYS A 144 25.30 -8.95 -10.09
C LYS A 144 26.13 -8.66 -8.84
N LYS A 145 25.52 -8.76 -7.65
CA LYS A 145 26.21 -8.53 -6.38
C LYS A 145 27.35 -9.53 -6.13
N ILE A 146 27.17 -10.78 -6.56
CA ILE A 146 28.21 -11.81 -6.45
C ILE A 146 29.34 -11.50 -7.46
N LYS A 147 29.02 -11.19 -8.72
CA LYS A 147 30.02 -10.80 -9.74
C LYS A 147 30.83 -9.56 -9.35
N ASP A 148 30.20 -8.56 -8.76
CA ASP A 148 30.89 -7.34 -8.29
C ASP A 148 31.85 -7.64 -7.12
N ASN A 149 31.61 -8.70 -6.35
CA ASN A 149 32.44 -9.10 -5.20
C ASN A 149 33.48 -10.18 -5.53
N ASP A 150 33.25 -11.02 -6.54
CA ASP A 150 34.13 -12.09 -6.99
C ASP A 150 34.29 -12.00 -8.52
N ALA A 151 35.37 -11.32 -8.96
CA ALA A 151 35.63 -11.05 -10.38
C ALA A 151 35.99 -12.29 -11.23
N ASP A 152 36.24 -13.45 -10.58
CA ASP A 152 36.75 -14.67 -11.20
C ASP A 152 35.67 -15.77 -11.44
N LEU A 153 34.38 -15.46 -11.29
CA LEU A 153 33.32 -16.45 -11.48
C LEU A 153 32.94 -16.64 -12.96
N ALA A 154 33.00 -17.89 -13.43
CA ALA A 154 32.61 -18.30 -14.78
C ALA A 154 31.15 -17.97 -15.10
N GLU A 155 30.86 -17.64 -16.37
CA GLU A 155 29.60 -17.04 -16.82
C GLU A 155 28.38 -17.99 -16.85
N GLU A 156 28.56 -19.30 -16.68
CA GLU A 156 27.53 -20.29 -17.06
C GLU A 156 26.71 -20.91 -15.91
N GLU A 157 27.19 -20.90 -14.66
CA GLU A 157 26.43 -21.45 -13.53
C GLU A 157 25.84 -20.34 -12.67
N ARG A 158 24.55 -20.46 -12.33
CA ARG A 158 23.86 -19.57 -11.38
C ARG A 158 24.64 -19.58 -10.04
N PRO A 159 25.41 -18.52 -9.71
CA PRO A 159 26.30 -18.57 -8.56
C PRO A 159 25.49 -18.63 -7.27
N ASP A 160 25.84 -19.57 -6.40
CA ASP A 160 25.27 -19.68 -5.07
C ASP A 160 25.88 -18.60 -4.16
N PRO A 161 25.08 -17.92 -3.31
CA PRO A 161 25.62 -17.05 -2.27
C PRO A 161 26.56 -17.83 -1.34
N LYS A 162 27.68 -17.21 -0.92
CA LYS A 162 28.59 -17.78 0.08
C LYS A 162 27.85 -18.01 1.40
N MET A 163 27.45 -19.27 1.64
CA MET A 163 26.72 -19.77 2.80
C MET A 163 27.15 -21.20 3.15
N ASP A 164 26.84 -21.65 4.37
CA ASP A 164 27.12 -23.03 4.81
C ASP A 164 26.45 -24.03 3.85
N PRO A 165 27.19 -25.00 3.30
CA PRO A 165 26.66 -26.03 2.41
C PRO A 165 25.39 -26.73 2.93
N LYS A 166 25.25 -26.89 4.25
CA LYS A 166 24.05 -27.48 4.87
C LYS A 166 22.81 -26.60 4.68
N ILE A 167 22.96 -25.29 4.85
CA ILE A 167 21.89 -24.32 4.65
C ILE A 167 21.52 -24.28 3.17
N THR A 168 22.52 -24.25 2.29
CA THR A 168 22.33 -24.27 0.83
C THR A 168 21.52 -25.49 0.41
N ASN A 169 21.90 -26.69 0.84
CA ASN A 169 21.18 -27.92 0.50
C ASN A 169 19.77 -27.97 1.08
N LEU A 170 19.57 -27.46 2.30
CA LEU A 170 18.25 -27.39 2.94
C LEU A 170 17.29 -26.51 2.12
N TYR A 171 17.70 -25.29 1.77
CA TYR A 171 16.82 -24.36 1.05
C TYR A 171 16.62 -24.71 -0.43
N LYS A 172 17.59 -25.34 -1.08
CA LYS A 172 17.37 -25.99 -2.38
C LYS A 172 16.32 -27.10 -2.29
N GLY A 173 16.32 -27.89 -1.21
CA GLY A 173 15.28 -28.88 -0.92
C GLY A 173 13.90 -28.23 -0.72
N VAL A 174 13.82 -27.13 0.02
CA VAL A 174 12.59 -26.35 0.19
C VAL A 174 12.07 -25.81 -1.14
N GLY A 175 12.95 -25.33 -2.03
CA GLY A 175 12.57 -24.87 -3.36
C GLY A 175 11.84 -25.94 -4.20
N LYS A 176 12.32 -27.20 -4.15
CA LYS A 176 11.65 -28.34 -4.82
C LYS A 176 10.25 -28.62 -4.25
N ILE A 177 10.08 -28.48 -2.94
CA ILE A 177 8.75 -28.61 -2.31
C ILE A 177 7.82 -27.50 -2.78
N LEU A 178 8.33 -26.26 -2.88
CA LEU A 178 7.54 -25.10 -3.31
C LEU A 178 7.15 -25.14 -4.78
N SER A 179 7.89 -25.81 -5.65
CA SER A 179 7.49 -26.00 -7.05
C SER A 179 6.28 -26.91 -7.21
N GLU A 180 6.10 -27.89 -6.32
CA GLU A 180 5.00 -28.86 -6.36
C GLU A 180 3.86 -28.53 -5.38
N TYR A 181 4.01 -27.45 -4.62
CA TYR A 181 3.09 -27.08 -3.55
C TYR A 181 1.70 -26.74 -4.10
N THR A 182 0.66 -27.33 -3.51
CA THR A 182 -0.74 -27.05 -3.88
C THR A 182 -1.51 -26.51 -2.70
N VAL A 183 -1.62 -27.29 -1.63
CA VAL A 183 -2.35 -26.99 -0.40
C VAL A 183 -1.57 -27.57 0.78
N GLY A 184 -1.65 -26.91 1.95
CA GLY A 184 -1.09 -27.41 3.19
C GLY A 184 -0.38 -26.34 4.00
N LYS A 185 0.48 -26.77 4.91
CA LYS A 185 1.29 -25.86 5.74
C LYS A 185 2.62 -25.56 5.05
N MET A 186 3.02 -24.30 5.06
CA MET A 186 4.32 -23.90 4.55
C MET A 186 5.44 -24.56 5.38
N PRO A 187 6.53 -25.05 4.75
CA PRO A 187 7.64 -25.63 5.49
C PRO A 187 8.18 -24.68 6.56
N LYS A 188 8.42 -25.17 7.79
CA LYS A 188 8.94 -24.34 8.89
C LYS A 188 10.25 -23.62 8.53
N ALA A 189 11.10 -24.27 7.74
CA ALA A 189 12.34 -23.67 7.23
C ALA A 189 12.06 -22.44 6.35
N PHE A 190 10.98 -22.44 5.57
CA PHE A 190 10.55 -21.29 4.76
C PHE A 190 10.05 -20.15 5.65
N VAL A 191 9.25 -20.47 6.68
CA VAL A 191 8.78 -19.46 7.65
C VAL A 191 9.94 -18.75 8.34
N LEU A 192 11.00 -19.49 8.66
CA LEU A 192 12.20 -18.96 9.30
C LEU A 192 12.92 -17.88 8.47
N ILE A 193 12.76 -17.86 7.14
CA ILE A 193 13.36 -16.85 6.24
C ILE A 193 12.98 -15.44 6.69
N THR A 194 11.76 -15.24 7.19
CA THR A 194 11.26 -13.94 7.66
C THR A 194 12.06 -13.34 8.82
N LYS A 195 12.73 -14.18 9.60
CA LYS A 195 13.50 -13.79 10.79
C LYS A 195 15.00 -13.65 10.49
N MET A 196 15.44 -14.01 9.29
CA MET A 196 16.85 -13.98 8.91
C MET A 196 17.29 -12.60 8.43
N GLU A 197 18.50 -12.19 8.80
CA GLU A 197 19.07 -10.93 8.29
C GLU A 197 19.36 -11.00 6.78
N ARG A 198 19.93 -12.12 6.32
CA ARG A 198 20.24 -12.39 4.89
C ARG A 198 19.09 -13.09 4.16
N TRP A 199 17.85 -12.69 4.42
CA TRP A 199 16.65 -13.34 3.88
C TRP A 199 16.63 -13.39 2.34
N GLU A 200 17.14 -12.38 1.64
CA GLU A 200 17.17 -12.34 0.17
C GLU A 200 18.06 -13.43 -0.43
N ASP A 201 19.24 -13.64 0.16
CA ASP A 201 20.19 -14.66 -0.28
C ASP A 201 19.61 -16.06 -0.06
N VAL A 202 18.94 -16.26 1.09
CA VAL A 202 18.26 -17.53 1.40
C VAL A 202 17.06 -17.76 0.49
N LEU A 203 16.29 -16.70 0.21
CA LEU A 203 15.14 -16.79 -0.68
C LEU A 203 15.56 -17.16 -2.11
N TYR A 204 16.68 -16.61 -2.57
CA TYR A 204 17.23 -16.95 -3.88
C TYR A 204 17.56 -18.44 -4.05
N LEU A 205 18.05 -19.09 -3.00
CA LEU A 205 18.32 -20.54 -3.00
C LEU A 205 17.07 -21.40 -3.20
N THR A 206 15.89 -20.85 -2.89
CA THR A 206 14.60 -21.55 -3.08
C THR A 206 14.02 -21.41 -4.49
N GLU A 207 14.72 -20.71 -5.40
CA GLU A 207 14.34 -20.54 -6.81
C GLU A 207 12.90 -20.01 -7.01
N PRO A 208 12.58 -18.78 -6.58
CA PRO A 208 11.21 -18.26 -6.56
C PRO A 208 10.49 -18.25 -7.92
N GLU A 209 11.25 -18.22 -9.01
CA GLU A 209 10.73 -18.31 -10.38
C GLU A 209 10.05 -19.67 -10.67
N LYS A 210 10.45 -20.75 -9.98
CA LYS A 210 9.92 -22.11 -10.18
C LYS A 210 8.80 -22.50 -9.23
N TRP A 211 8.46 -21.65 -8.25
CA TRP A 211 7.39 -21.96 -7.29
C TRP A 211 6.05 -22.19 -7.99
N SER A 212 5.17 -22.97 -7.39
CA SER A 212 3.78 -23.03 -7.85
C SER A 212 3.06 -21.68 -7.62
N PRO A 213 1.99 -21.37 -8.37
CA PRO A 213 1.15 -20.20 -8.09
C PRO A 213 0.59 -20.17 -6.66
N ASN A 214 0.27 -21.34 -6.10
CA ASN A 214 -0.27 -21.46 -4.75
C ASN A 214 0.81 -21.20 -3.68
N ALA A 215 2.05 -21.64 -3.93
CA ALA A 215 3.18 -21.29 -3.08
C ALA A 215 3.44 -19.78 -3.07
N MET A 216 3.32 -19.13 -4.23
CA MET A 216 3.49 -17.67 -4.34
C MET A 216 2.44 -16.92 -3.50
N TYR A 217 1.19 -17.39 -3.48
CA TYR A 217 0.15 -16.83 -2.64
C TYR A 217 0.47 -16.95 -1.15
N GLN A 218 0.83 -18.14 -0.70
CA GLN A 218 1.16 -18.38 0.71
C GLN A 218 2.42 -17.63 1.14
N ALA A 219 3.44 -17.57 0.27
CA ALA A 219 4.64 -16.77 0.50
C ALA A 219 4.30 -15.27 0.60
N THR A 220 3.45 -14.75 -0.27
CA THR A 220 3.01 -13.35 -0.24
C THR A 220 2.27 -13.02 1.05
N ARG A 221 1.35 -13.90 1.47
CA ARG A 221 0.62 -13.75 2.75
C ARG A 221 1.56 -13.76 3.95
N LEU A 222 2.46 -14.73 3.99
CA LEU A 222 3.45 -14.87 5.07
C LEU A 222 4.36 -13.64 5.16
N PHE A 223 4.92 -13.20 4.04
CA PHE A 223 5.85 -12.09 3.99
C PHE A 223 5.19 -10.74 4.27
N ALA A 224 3.96 -10.53 3.78
CA ALA A 224 3.21 -9.31 4.08
C ALA A 224 2.95 -9.10 5.58
N HIS A 225 2.85 -10.19 6.34
CA HIS A 225 2.60 -10.15 7.78
C HIS A 225 3.89 -10.02 8.61
N HIS A 226 4.95 -10.76 8.25
CA HIS A 226 6.14 -10.89 9.11
C HIS A 226 7.32 -9.97 8.74
N LEU A 227 7.41 -9.50 7.49
CA LEU A 227 8.52 -8.67 7.05
C LEU A 227 8.24 -7.18 7.29
N LYS A 228 9.32 -6.38 7.30
CA LYS A 228 9.22 -4.91 7.34
C LYS A 228 8.83 -4.36 5.97
N ASP A 229 8.18 -3.20 5.91
CA ASP A 229 7.75 -2.53 4.66
C ASP A 229 8.83 -2.46 3.57
N THR A 230 10.08 -2.17 3.94
CA THR A 230 11.21 -2.10 3.00
C THR A 230 11.57 -3.47 2.41
N GLN A 231 11.46 -4.54 3.20
CA GLN A 231 11.69 -5.92 2.76
C GLN A 231 10.53 -6.40 1.91
N ILE A 232 9.29 -6.10 2.31
CA ILE A 232 8.07 -6.40 1.55
C ILE A 232 8.14 -5.75 0.17
N GLN A 233 8.49 -4.46 0.10
CA GLN A 233 8.67 -3.73 -1.15
C GLN A 233 9.66 -4.45 -2.08
N ARG A 234 10.80 -4.93 -1.55
CA ARG A 234 11.81 -5.66 -2.33
C ARG A 234 11.29 -7.01 -2.81
N PHE A 235 10.58 -7.76 -1.96
CA PHE A 235 9.94 -9.00 -2.36
C PHE A 235 8.91 -8.77 -3.49
N TYR A 236 8.07 -7.75 -3.36
CA TYR A 236 7.10 -7.40 -4.39
C TYR A 236 7.74 -7.03 -5.72
N ASN A 237 8.79 -6.21 -5.70
CA ASN A 237 9.46 -5.75 -6.91
C ASN A 237 10.26 -6.84 -7.63
N TYR A 238 10.93 -7.71 -6.87
CA TYR A 238 11.93 -8.63 -7.42
C TYR A 238 11.46 -10.09 -7.54
N VAL A 239 10.34 -10.43 -6.91
CA VAL A 239 9.78 -11.79 -6.94
C VAL A 239 8.34 -11.78 -7.47
N LEU A 240 7.42 -11.09 -6.80
CA LEU A 240 6.00 -11.14 -7.14
C LEU A 240 5.69 -10.49 -8.49
N LEU A 241 6.16 -9.26 -8.72
CA LEU A 241 5.88 -8.52 -9.95
C LEU A 241 6.44 -9.23 -11.20
N PRO A 242 7.72 -9.68 -11.25
CA PRO A 242 8.22 -10.44 -12.39
C PRO A 242 7.41 -11.71 -12.65
N ARG A 243 7.00 -12.42 -11.59
CA ARG A 243 6.20 -13.65 -11.71
C ARG A 243 4.83 -13.40 -12.32
N VAL A 244 4.14 -12.35 -11.87
CA VAL A 244 2.81 -11.95 -12.39
C VAL A 244 2.90 -11.60 -13.87
N ARG A 245 3.89 -10.79 -14.26
CA ARG A 245 4.07 -10.38 -15.66
C ARG A 245 4.39 -11.55 -16.58
N GLU A 246 5.21 -12.48 -16.10
CA GLU A 246 5.55 -13.69 -16.85
C GLU A 246 4.33 -14.59 -17.08
N ASP A 247 3.48 -14.75 -16.06
CA ASP A 247 2.24 -15.54 -16.17
C ASP A 247 1.27 -14.90 -17.17
N ILE A 248 1.06 -13.58 -17.11
CA ILE A 248 0.22 -12.84 -18.06
C ILE A 248 0.77 -12.94 -19.48
N ARG A 249 2.09 -12.85 -19.66
CA ARG A 249 2.72 -12.96 -20.98
C ARG A 249 2.50 -14.33 -21.61
N LYS A 250 2.67 -15.40 -20.82
CA LYS A 250 2.55 -16.80 -21.25
C LYS A 250 1.10 -17.20 -21.49
N ASN A 251 0.23 -16.93 -20.53
CA ASN A 251 -1.13 -17.48 -20.50
C ASN A 251 -2.18 -16.52 -21.05
N LYS A 252 -1.83 -15.24 -21.27
CA LYS A 252 -2.74 -14.13 -21.63
C LYS A 252 -3.86 -13.86 -20.61
N ARG A 253 -3.86 -14.59 -19.49
CA ARG A 253 -4.71 -14.45 -18.31
C ARG A 253 -3.84 -14.66 -17.07
N LEU A 254 -4.25 -14.10 -15.94
CA LEU A 254 -3.54 -14.29 -14.68
C LEU A 254 -4.14 -15.49 -13.92
N HIS A 255 -3.27 -16.37 -13.43
CA HIS A 255 -3.67 -17.46 -12.55
C HIS A 255 -4.37 -16.94 -11.28
N PHE A 256 -5.45 -17.58 -10.86
CA PHE A 256 -6.26 -17.16 -9.70
C PHE A 256 -5.43 -16.94 -8.41
N ALA A 257 -4.55 -17.88 -8.04
CA ALA A 257 -3.69 -17.73 -6.88
C ALA A 257 -2.74 -16.52 -6.97
N LEU A 258 -2.26 -16.15 -8.18
CA LEU A 258 -1.46 -14.94 -8.37
C LEU A 258 -2.30 -13.67 -8.27
N TYR A 259 -3.55 -13.71 -8.75
CA TYR A 259 -4.52 -12.64 -8.53
C TYR A 259 -4.79 -12.42 -7.03
N GLN A 260 -5.00 -13.50 -6.26
CA GLN A 260 -5.13 -13.44 -4.81
C GLN A 260 -3.85 -12.96 -4.12
N SER A 261 -2.67 -13.30 -4.65
CA SER A 261 -1.38 -12.80 -4.15
C SER A 261 -1.32 -11.28 -4.27
N LEU A 262 -1.71 -10.73 -5.43
CA LEU A 262 -1.79 -9.29 -5.63
C LEU A 262 -2.83 -8.65 -4.71
N LYS A 263 -4.01 -9.25 -4.57
CA LYS A 263 -5.05 -8.77 -3.64
C LYS A 263 -4.52 -8.71 -2.20
N LYS A 264 -3.82 -9.75 -1.72
CA LYS A 264 -3.22 -9.74 -0.37
C LYS A 264 -2.08 -8.74 -0.25
N SER A 265 -1.33 -8.48 -1.33
CA SER A 265 -0.26 -7.48 -1.32
C SER A 265 -0.75 -6.04 -1.11
N LEU A 266 -2.01 -5.72 -1.48
CA LEU A 266 -2.59 -4.39 -1.26
C LEU A 266 -2.81 -4.04 0.21
N TYR A 267 -2.92 -5.02 1.11
CA TYR A 267 -3.04 -4.79 2.55
C TYR A 267 -1.86 -3.98 3.09
N LYS A 268 -0.69 -4.08 2.44
CA LYS A 268 0.47 -3.22 2.66
C LYS A 268 0.58 -2.21 1.52
N SER A 269 -0.36 -1.27 1.45
CA SER A 269 -0.52 -0.33 0.34
C SER A 269 0.74 0.49 0.01
N SER A 270 1.50 0.91 1.02
CA SER A 270 2.80 1.59 0.83
C SER A 270 3.80 0.72 0.03
N ALA A 271 3.95 -0.54 0.43
CA ALA A 271 4.83 -1.50 -0.23
C ALA A 271 4.29 -1.91 -1.60
N PHE A 272 2.98 -2.04 -1.76
CA PHE A 272 2.34 -2.29 -3.06
C PHE A 272 2.65 -1.19 -4.07
N ASN A 273 2.47 0.07 -3.69
CA ASN A 273 2.72 1.21 -4.58
C ASN A 273 4.17 1.25 -5.04
N ARG A 274 5.12 1.13 -4.10
CA ARG A 274 6.56 1.21 -4.39
C ARG A 274 7.15 -0.06 -5.00
N GLY A 275 6.53 -1.20 -4.77
CA GLY A 275 7.02 -2.52 -5.18
C GLY A 275 6.36 -3.08 -6.43
N ILE A 276 5.13 -2.68 -6.74
CA ILE A 276 4.33 -3.22 -7.85
C ILE A 276 3.94 -2.10 -8.81
N LEU A 277 3.14 -1.14 -8.33
CA LEU A 277 2.50 -0.13 -9.19
C LEU A 277 3.53 0.80 -9.87
N PHE A 278 4.41 1.43 -9.09
CA PHE A 278 5.40 2.36 -9.64
C PHE A 278 6.45 1.66 -10.51
N PRO A 279 7.06 0.53 -10.10
CA PRO A 279 8.00 -0.18 -10.97
C PRO A 279 7.37 -0.63 -12.29
N LEU A 280 6.10 -1.06 -12.27
CA LEU A 280 5.37 -1.45 -13.48
C LEU A 280 5.15 -0.27 -14.43
N CYS A 281 4.70 0.87 -13.93
CA CYS A 281 4.48 2.05 -14.77
C CYS A 281 5.82 2.63 -15.27
N LYS A 282 6.84 2.64 -14.40
CA LYS A 282 8.18 3.17 -14.68
C LYS A 282 8.93 2.32 -15.70
N SER A 283 8.61 1.03 -15.83
CA SER A 283 9.25 0.20 -16.84
C SER A 283 8.84 0.59 -18.26
N GLY A 284 7.76 1.35 -18.47
CA GLY A 284 7.32 1.80 -19.78
C GLY A 284 6.89 0.66 -20.73
N THR A 285 6.73 -0.55 -20.19
CA THR A 285 6.41 -1.79 -20.92
C THR A 285 5.13 -2.45 -20.39
N CYS A 286 4.36 -1.73 -19.57
CA CYS A 286 3.11 -2.22 -19.02
C CYS A 286 2.08 -2.41 -20.14
N ASN A 287 1.70 -3.66 -20.40
CA ASN A 287 0.75 -3.97 -21.45
C ASN A 287 -0.71 -3.74 -21.00
N LEU A 288 -1.64 -3.70 -21.96
CA LEU A 288 -3.03 -3.41 -21.69
C LEU A 288 -3.67 -4.46 -20.75
N ARG A 289 -3.37 -5.75 -20.94
CA ARG A 289 -3.84 -6.84 -20.07
C ARG A 289 -3.33 -6.69 -18.64
N GLU A 290 -2.04 -6.39 -18.46
CA GLU A 290 -1.43 -6.11 -17.15
C GLU A 290 -2.14 -4.95 -16.45
N ALA A 291 -2.45 -3.88 -17.20
CA ALA A 291 -3.13 -2.70 -16.69
C ALA A 291 -4.58 -2.98 -16.26
N VAL A 292 -5.35 -3.70 -17.09
CA VAL A 292 -6.75 -4.08 -16.77
C VAL A 292 -6.80 -4.98 -15.54
N ILE A 293 -5.94 -6.00 -15.47
CA ILE A 293 -5.92 -6.94 -14.34
C ILE A 293 -5.57 -6.21 -13.03
N LEU A 294 -4.48 -5.42 -13.01
CA LEU A 294 -4.09 -4.69 -11.81
C LEU A 294 -5.07 -3.54 -11.48
N GLY A 295 -5.65 -2.92 -12.49
CA GLY A 295 -6.74 -1.95 -12.34
C GLY A 295 -7.94 -2.56 -11.62
N SER A 296 -8.37 -3.76 -12.02
CA SER A 296 -9.50 -4.46 -11.37
C SER A 296 -9.24 -4.75 -9.89
N ILE A 297 -7.99 -5.05 -9.52
CA ILE A 297 -7.60 -5.30 -8.13
C ILE A 297 -7.65 -3.99 -7.33
N LEU A 298 -7.11 -2.91 -7.88
CA LEU A 298 -7.19 -1.58 -7.29
C LEU A 298 -8.65 -1.13 -7.12
N GLU A 299 -9.53 -1.45 -8.06
CA GLU A 299 -10.95 -1.13 -8.01
C GLU A 299 -11.67 -1.91 -6.89
N LYS A 300 -11.42 -3.22 -6.77
CA LYS A 300 -12.09 -4.07 -5.78
C LYS A 300 -11.60 -3.87 -4.34
N CYS A 301 -10.34 -3.48 -4.14
CA CYS A 301 -9.77 -3.36 -2.79
C CYS A 301 -9.92 -1.96 -2.21
N SER A 302 -10.11 -1.86 -0.89
CA SER A 302 -10.01 -0.57 -0.20
C SER A 302 -8.53 -0.18 -0.03
N ILE A 303 -8.21 1.10 -0.25
CA ILE A 303 -6.84 1.64 -0.14
C ILE A 303 -6.90 2.87 0.76
N PRO A 304 -6.04 2.98 1.78
CA PRO A 304 -6.02 4.17 2.62
C PRO A 304 -5.81 5.46 1.81
N VAL A 305 -6.55 6.51 2.16
CA VAL A 305 -6.60 7.79 1.41
C VAL A 305 -5.20 8.36 1.19
N LEU A 306 -4.36 8.35 2.23
CA LEU A 306 -3.00 8.88 2.15
C LEU A 306 -2.15 8.16 1.10
N HIS A 307 -2.23 6.82 1.06
CA HIS A 307 -1.49 6.02 0.08
C HIS A 307 -2.04 6.19 -1.34
N SER A 308 -3.35 6.36 -1.50
CA SER A 308 -3.98 6.68 -2.78
C SER A 308 -3.55 8.06 -3.30
N CYS A 309 -3.50 9.08 -2.43
CA CYS A 309 -3.01 10.42 -2.77
C CYS A 309 -1.55 10.39 -3.27
N VAL A 310 -0.68 9.69 -2.54
CA VAL A 310 0.74 9.55 -2.92
C VAL A 310 0.88 8.78 -4.23
N ALA A 311 0.08 7.73 -4.43
CA ALA A 311 0.07 6.98 -5.69
C ALA A 311 -0.33 7.86 -6.87
N LEU A 312 -1.43 8.60 -6.75
CA LEU A 312 -1.90 9.51 -7.80
C LEU A 312 -0.89 10.61 -8.12
N HIS A 313 -0.31 11.24 -7.09
CA HIS A 313 0.69 12.28 -7.29
C HIS A 313 1.92 11.75 -8.05
N HIS A 314 2.42 10.58 -7.65
CA HIS A 314 3.57 9.98 -8.32
C HIS A 314 3.25 9.53 -9.75
N LEU A 315 2.11 8.86 -9.97
CA LEU A 315 1.66 8.46 -11.31
C LEU A 315 1.45 9.66 -12.22
N ALA A 316 0.95 10.77 -11.67
CA ALA A 316 0.82 12.02 -12.41
C ALA A 316 2.20 12.49 -12.87
N GLU A 317 3.19 12.60 -11.99
CA GLU A 317 4.53 13.12 -12.31
C GLU A 317 5.35 12.22 -13.25
N MET A 318 5.10 10.91 -13.26
CA MET A 318 5.83 9.95 -14.09
C MET A 318 5.67 10.19 -15.60
N GLU A 319 6.58 9.58 -16.36
CA GLU A 319 6.45 9.52 -17.83
C GLU A 319 5.18 8.77 -18.21
N TYR A 320 4.44 9.35 -19.16
CA TYR A 320 3.18 8.79 -19.60
C TYR A 320 3.42 7.55 -20.47
N CYS A 321 3.02 6.40 -19.95
CA CYS A 321 2.66 5.25 -20.77
C CYS A 321 1.14 5.20 -20.84
N GLY A 322 0.56 4.89 -22.01
CA GLY A 322 -0.90 4.93 -22.22
C GLY A 322 -1.70 4.20 -21.14
N THR A 323 -1.15 3.08 -20.63
CA THR A 323 -1.73 2.26 -19.57
C THR A 323 -1.76 2.91 -18.19
N THR A 324 -0.96 3.96 -17.94
CA THR A 324 -1.00 4.73 -16.68
C THR A 324 -2.38 5.37 -16.45
N SER A 325 -3.09 5.74 -17.52
CA SER A 325 -4.45 6.30 -17.43
C SER A 325 -5.46 5.35 -16.78
N TYR A 326 -5.28 4.02 -16.91
CA TYR A 326 -6.13 3.05 -16.20
C TYR A 326 -5.98 3.22 -14.69
N PHE A 327 -4.75 3.22 -14.18
CA PHE A 327 -4.48 3.32 -12.75
C PHE A 327 -4.93 4.67 -12.19
N ILE A 328 -4.67 5.77 -12.90
CA ILE A 328 -5.13 7.10 -12.46
C ILE A 328 -6.66 7.13 -12.42
N LYS A 329 -7.36 6.68 -13.47
CA LYS A 329 -8.82 6.61 -13.50
C LYS A 329 -9.37 5.80 -12.32
N THR A 330 -8.88 4.57 -12.12
CA THR A 330 -9.35 3.69 -11.03
C THR A 330 -9.14 4.31 -9.65
N LEU A 331 -8.01 4.99 -9.41
CA LEU A 331 -7.76 5.67 -8.14
C LEU A 331 -8.66 6.91 -7.96
N LEU A 332 -9.00 7.64 -9.02
CA LEU A 332 -9.96 8.75 -8.96
C LEU A 332 -11.39 8.25 -8.70
N GLU A 333 -11.76 7.08 -9.22
CA GLU A 333 -13.07 6.42 -9.00
C GLU A 333 -13.30 6.02 -7.54
N LYS A 334 -12.25 5.95 -6.72
CA LYS A 334 -12.37 5.82 -5.26
C LYS A 334 -13.00 7.03 -4.57
N LYS A 335 -13.11 8.17 -5.27
CA LYS A 335 -13.80 9.38 -4.81
C LYS A 335 -13.27 9.94 -3.48
N TYR A 336 -12.01 9.68 -3.12
CA TYR A 336 -11.42 10.25 -1.92
C TYR A 336 -11.27 11.77 -2.00
N CYS A 337 -11.17 12.42 -0.83
CA CYS A 337 -10.80 13.83 -0.76
C CYS A 337 -9.29 13.94 -0.99
N MET A 338 -8.89 14.74 -1.99
CA MET A 338 -7.49 14.85 -2.40
C MET A 338 -6.89 16.19 -1.94
N PRO A 339 -5.63 16.21 -1.48
CA PRO A 339 -4.90 17.46 -1.25
C PRO A 339 -4.71 18.25 -2.54
N TYR A 340 -4.71 19.58 -2.44
CA TYR A 340 -4.55 20.47 -3.60
C TYR A 340 -3.30 20.19 -4.43
N ARG A 341 -2.17 19.88 -3.79
CA ARG A 341 -0.94 19.49 -4.50
C ARG A 341 -1.12 18.30 -5.45
N VAL A 342 -2.00 17.36 -5.10
CA VAL A 342 -2.30 16.20 -5.95
C VAL A 342 -3.16 16.63 -7.14
N LEU A 343 -4.15 17.49 -6.91
CA LEU A 343 -4.99 18.05 -7.98
C LEU A 343 -4.17 18.89 -8.96
N ASP A 344 -3.30 19.76 -8.45
CA ASP A 344 -2.40 20.59 -9.26
C ASP A 344 -1.47 19.71 -10.12
N ALA A 345 -0.93 18.63 -9.54
CA ALA A 345 -0.12 17.67 -10.27
C ALA A 345 -0.91 16.92 -11.36
N LEU A 346 -2.18 16.60 -11.11
CA LEU A 346 -3.08 15.99 -12.11
C LEU A 346 -3.43 16.96 -13.24
N VAL A 347 -3.71 18.23 -12.93
CA VAL A 347 -3.89 19.26 -13.97
C VAL A 347 -2.64 19.38 -14.81
N ALA A 348 -1.46 19.50 -14.18
CA ALA A 348 -0.18 19.53 -14.87
C ALA A 348 0.10 18.25 -15.68
N HIS A 349 -0.40 17.09 -15.23
CA HIS A 349 -0.38 15.86 -16.01
C HIS A 349 -1.18 15.97 -17.30
N PHE A 350 -2.45 16.38 -17.23
CA PHE A 350 -3.27 16.53 -18.44
C PHE A 350 -2.76 17.64 -19.38
N MET A 351 -2.20 18.72 -18.84
CA MET A 351 -1.66 19.83 -19.65
C MET A 351 -0.45 19.45 -20.50
N ARG A 352 0.29 18.38 -20.15
CA ARG A 352 1.39 17.88 -21.00
C ARG A 352 0.94 17.44 -22.39
N PHE A 353 -0.34 17.14 -22.58
CA PHE A 353 -0.88 16.61 -23.83
C PHE A 353 -1.50 17.68 -24.74
N VAL A 354 -1.38 18.97 -24.39
CA VAL A 354 -1.89 20.08 -25.23
C VAL A 354 -1.21 20.11 -26.60
N ASP A 355 0.09 19.84 -26.65
CA ASP A 355 0.88 19.83 -27.88
C ASP A 355 1.21 18.41 -28.38
N GLU A 356 0.63 17.37 -27.76
CA GLU A 356 0.85 15.98 -28.18
C GLU A 356 0.19 15.75 -29.55
N ILE A 357 0.96 15.18 -30.49
CA ILE A 357 0.51 14.95 -31.87
C ILE A 357 -0.21 13.61 -31.99
N ARG A 358 0.13 12.65 -31.12
CA ARG A 358 -0.50 11.33 -31.09
C ARG A 358 -1.96 11.44 -30.67
N VAL A 359 -2.78 10.53 -31.22
CA VAL A 359 -4.18 10.37 -30.80
C VAL A 359 -4.20 9.78 -29.40
N MET A 360 -4.86 10.47 -28.48
CA MET A 360 -4.98 10.00 -27.10
C MET A 360 -6.00 8.85 -27.02
N PRO A 361 -5.71 7.76 -26.27
CA PRO A 361 -6.64 6.66 -26.09
C PRO A 361 -7.94 7.10 -25.38
N VAL A 362 -9.04 6.37 -25.63
CA VAL A 362 -10.35 6.66 -24.99
C VAL A 362 -10.24 6.69 -23.46
N ILE A 363 -9.44 5.79 -22.87
CA ILE A 363 -9.22 5.73 -21.42
C ILE A 363 -8.61 7.02 -20.87
N TRP A 364 -7.79 7.74 -21.64
CA TRP A 364 -7.22 9.02 -21.23
C TRP A 364 -8.32 10.08 -21.11
N HIS A 365 -9.22 10.14 -22.09
CA HIS A 365 -10.39 11.03 -22.05
C HIS A 365 -11.34 10.67 -20.91
N GLN A 366 -11.59 9.38 -20.68
CA GLN A 366 -12.39 8.91 -19.54
C GLN A 366 -11.75 9.27 -18.21
N CYS A 367 -10.42 9.11 -18.07
CA CYS A 367 -9.69 9.52 -16.89
C CYS A 367 -9.84 11.02 -16.61
N LEU A 368 -9.76 11.86 -17.65
CA LEU A 368 -9.99 13.30 -17.53
C LEU A 368 -11.44 13.62 -17.14
N LEU A 369 -12.42 12.90 -17.72
CA LEU A 369 -13.81 13.06 -17.34
C LEU A 369 -14.04 12.72 -15.87
N THR A 370 -13.53 11.59 -15.39
CA THR A 370 -13.63 11.18 -13.98
C THR A 370 -13.01 12.24 -13.06
N PHE A 371 -11.85 12.77 -13.43
CA PHE A 371 -11.19 13.85 -12.69
C PHE A 371 -12.09 15.09 -12.59
N VAL A 372 -12.61 15.58 -13.72
CA VAL A 372 -13.46 16.77 -13.74
C VAL A 372 -14.78 16.54 -12.99
N GLN A 373 -15.47 15.43 -13.23
CA GLN A 373 -16.73 15.11 -12.54
C GLN A 373 -16.58 15.15 -11.03
N ARG A 374 -15.46 14.66 -10.50
CA ARG A 374 -15.23 14.58 -9.05
C ARG A 374 -14.69 15.88 -8.46
N TYR A 375 -13.75 16.55 -9.14
CA TYR A 375 -12.96 17.62 -8.55
C TYR A 375 -13.22 19.01 -9.18
N LYS A 376 -14.23 19.17 -10.05
CA LYS A 376 -14.57 20.46 -10.70
C LYS A 376 -14.70 21.66 -9.77
N TYR A 377 -15.11 21.46 -8.51
CA TYR A 377 -15.26 22.52 -7.51
C TYR A 377 -13.95 22.90 -6.81
N GLU A 378 -12.92 22.05 -6.92
CA GLU A 378 -11.61 22.23 -6.31
C GLU A 378 -10.57 22.79 -7.31
N LEU A 379 -10.98 23.04 -8.56
CA LEU A 379 -10.12 23.60 -9.61
C LEU A 379 -10.12 25.13 -9.62
N LEU A 380 -8.95 25.73 -9.89
CA LEU A 380 -8.85 27.17 -10.10
C LEU A 380 -9.49 27.55 -11.44
N LYS A 381 -9.87 28.82 -11.57
CA LYS A 381 -10.42 29.35 -12.83
C LYS A 381 -9.45 29.16 -14.00
N GLU A 382 -8.17 29.46 -13.78
CA GLU A 382 -7.10 29.30 -14.76
C GLU A 382 -6.98 27.83 -15.22
N ASP A 383 -7.02 26.87 -14.29
CA ASP A 383 -6.97 25.45 -14.61
C ASP A 383 -8.13 25.02 -15.52
N LYS A 384 -9.34 25.52 -15.26
CA LYS A 384 -10.51 25.22 -16.11
C LYS A 384 -10.36 25.81 -17.52
N GLU A 385 -9.84 27.03 -17.64
CA GLU A 385 -9.56 27.66 -18.93
C GLU A 385 -8.48 26.88 -19.72
N HIS A 386 -7.43 26.42 -19.03
CA HIS A 386 -6.41 25.54 -19.59
C HIS A 386 -7.00 24.20 -20.06
N LEU A 387 -7.84 23.56 -19.24
CA LEU A 387 -8.53 22.31 -19.60
C LEU A 387 -9.46 22.49 -20.81
N GLN A 388 -10.19 23.61 -20.90
CA GLN A 388 -10.99 23.92 -22.08
C GLN A 388 -10.13 24.07 -23.34
N THR A 389 -8.94 24.65 -23.21
CA THR A 389 -7.98 24.78 -24.32
C THR A 389 -7.44 23.41 -24.74
N LEU A 390 -7.11 22.54 -23.78
CA LEU A 390 -6.72 21.15 -24.03
C LEU A 390 -7.79 20.40 -24.83
N LEU A 391 -9.07 20.51 -24.42
CA LEU A 391 -10.19 19.84 -25.08
C LEU A 391 -10.49 20.36 -26.50
N LYS A 392 -10.01 21.56 -26.86
CA LYS A 392 -10.07 22.06 -28.25
C LYS A 392 -9.04 21.39 -29.15
N ARG A 393 -7.96 20.85 -28.59
CA ARG A 393 -6.91 20.17 -29.34
C ARG A 393 -7.09 18.65 -29.31
N GLN A 394 -7.27 18.08 -28.13
CA GLN A 394 -7.52 16.66 -27.91
C GLN A 394 -9.02 16.40 -27.78
N LYS A 395 -9.66 16.02 -28.90
CA LYS A 395 -11.12 15.83 -28.98
C LYS A 395 -11.49 14.36 -29.08
N HIS A 396 -12.45 13.95 -28.24
CA HIS A 396 -13.18 12.69 -28.36
C HIS A 396 -14.66 12.96 -28.58
N HIS A 397 -15.25 12.33 -29.59
CA HIS A 397 -16.60 12.61 -30.07
C HIS A 397 -17.70 12.46 -29.01
N LEU A 398 -17.62 11.46 -28.12
CA LEU A 398 -18.61 11.25 -27.05
C LEU A 398 -18.23 11.87 -25.70
N VAL A 399 -16.93 11.96 -25.40
CA VAL A 399 -16.47 12.22 -24.03
C VAL A 399 -16.17 13.70 -23.82
N THR A 400 -15.58 14.37 -24.82
CA THR A 400 -15.27 15.80 -24.73
C THR A 400 -16.49 16.68 -24.46
N PRO A 401 -17.68 16.47 -25.07
CA PRO A 401 -18.88 17.25 -24.76
C PRO A 401 -19.30 17.13 -23.28
N GLU A 402 -19.19 15.92 -22.71
CA GLU A 402 -19.51 15.67 -21.31
C GLU A 402 -18.53 16.41 -20.39
N ILE A 403 -17.23 16.38 -20.68
CA ILE A 403 -16.22 17.11 -19.89
C ILE A 403 -16.51 18.62 -19.92
N LEU A 404 -16.81 19.18 -21.10
CA LEU A 404 -17.14 20.60 -21.24
C LEU A 404 -18.39 20.98 -20.44
N ARG A 405 -19.43 20.14 -20.46
CA ARG A 405 -20.64 20.33 -19.65
C ARG A 405 -20.31 20.41 -18.17
N GLU A 406 -19.50 19.48 -17.67
CA GLU A 406 -19.10 19.45 -16.26
C GLU A 406 -18.25 20.68 -15.85
N LEU A 407 -17.34 21.13 -16.72
CA LEU A 407 -16.53 22.32 -16.47
C LEU A 407 -17.38 23.59 -16.43
N GLN A 408 -18.27 23.79 -17.40
CA GLN A 408 -19.13 24.97 -17.50
C GLN A 408 -20.17 25.04 -16.39
N GLY A 409 -20.68 23.88 -15.94
CA GLY A 409 -21.66 23.78 -14.86
C GLY A 409 -21.07 23.82 -13.44
N SER A 410 -19.84 24.32 -13.24
CA SER A 410 -19.15 24.26 -11.94
C SER A 410 -18.54 25.59 -11.50
N ARG A 411 -18.67 25.90 -10.20
CA ARG A 411 -17.99 27.04 -9.54
C ARG A 411 -16.48 26.83 -9.41
N ASN A 412 -15.70 27.90 -9.34
CA ASN A 412 -14.25 27.82 -9.16
C ASN A 412 -13.87 27.72 -7.68
N ARG A 413 -12.69 27.13 -7.42
CA ARG A 413 -12.14 27.03 -6.07
C ARG A 413 -11.96 28.42 -5.46
N GLY A 414 -12.50 28.60 -4.24
CA GLY A 414 -12.40 29.85 -3.50
C GLY A 414 -13.47 30.91 -3.85
N GLU A 415 -14.34 30.64 -4.83
CA GLU A 415 -15.54 31.46 -5.04
C GLU A 415 -16.55 31.15 -3.93
N LYS A 416 -17.08 32.20 -3.29
CA LYS A 416 -18.16 32.06 -2.30
C LYS A 416 -19.42 31.56 -3.00
N ASP A 417 -20.21 30.76 -2.30
CA ASP A 417 -21.55 30.39 -2.75
C ASP A 417 -22.35 31.67 -3.02
N ASP A 418 -22.81 31.82 -4.26
CA ASP A 418 -23.79 32.83 -4.60
C ASP A 418 -25.12 32.38 -3.96
N PRO A 419 -25.67 33.11 -2.97
CA PRO A 419 -26.89 32.70 -2.24
C PRO A 419 -28.11 32.52 -3.16
N MET A 420 -28.02 32.95 -4.42
CA MET A 420 -29.07 32.87 -5.43
C MET A 420 -29.17 31.50 -6.12
N LEU A 421 -28.15 30.64 -6.06
CA LEU A 421 -28.18 29.31 -6.71
C LEU A 421 -28.74 28.20 -5.80
N THR A 422 -28.82 28.42 -4.48
CA THR A 422 -29.35 27.42 -3.53
C THR A 422 -30.89 27.30 -3.60
N ASN A 423 -31.58 28.29 -4.17
CA ASN A 423 -33.04 28.32 -4.25
C ASN A 423 -33.65 27.54 -5.43
N TYR A 424 -32.84 26.91 -6.30
CA TYR A 424 -33.33 26.17 -7.46
C TYR A 424 -33.26 24.64 -7.33
N ILE A 425 -32.88 24.09 -6.17
CA ILE A 425 -32.83 22.62 -5.92
C ILE A 425 -33.93 22.14 -4.96
N LEU A 426 -34.86 23.02 -4.55
CA LEU A 426 -36.04 22.63 -3.78
C LEU A 426 -37.31 22.96 -4.55
N PHE A 427 -37.62 22.19 -5.60
CA PHE A 427 -39.00 21.86 -6.00
C PHE A 427 -39.03 20.54 -6.77
#